data_AF-A0AB36JTQ3-F1
#
_entry.id   AF-A0AB36JTQ3-F1
#
_cell.length_a   1.000
_cell.length_b   1.000
_cell.length_c   1.000
_cell.angle_alpha   90.00
_cell.angle_beta   90.00
_cell.angle_gamma   90.00
#
_symmetry.space_group_name_H-M   'P 1'
#
loop_
_entity.id
_entity.type
_entity.pdbx_description
1 polymer ?
#
loop_
_entity_poly.entity_id
_entity_poly.type
_entity_poly.pdbx_seq_one_letter_code
_entity_poly.pdbx_strand_id
1 'polypeptide(L)'
;MFFDVKGFLEAVESLHLLREQREKVYLLLPLQNKVISELKKTERSIKLLSEGVRRLERYRRRKRPPEEKWKVRELKEMIRKGKERLSIYKRILFVWRCVGDGIAFIYQTKSSLKHLYLGHEGHPKQEPGFLSGKAGFEKEYISMAKGVELGVPVVLSDLTNTLRVGDICVLGGDEPIPIEIKSSTNRNSRTDRQFQHLEEVVSFLCSGFAKNYHGFELTKRIEVCHKEVSHRESINRCIEGAFREKGIKTLSPEPGLTYIAFASGQEEKFKEVMEEHSNSSIVIHLVCDERHLPSYPFLLSFTPYNSLLFSMGEVEVVVFIEMRVVESMIRDAGLFPRFLKDEDGELSLQIMHDENDIFKGAFRVNESYLLRLGTEFLSVRSFVNEQVDIASNFSLEGKDVVIDKGTSEKMKEWLEVESIN
;
A
#
# COMPACT_ATOMS: atom_id res chain seq x y z
N MET A 1 17.75 8.55 20.40
CA MET A 1 17.79 8.89 18.96
C MET A 1 16.38 9.21 18.52
N PHE A 2 16.15 10.48 18.21
CA PHE A 2 14.91 11.02 17.63
C PHE A 2 14.88 10.69 16.13
N PHE A 3 13.70 10.69 15.52
CA PHE A 3 13.54 10.60 14.06
C PHE A 3 14.31 11.74 13.38
N ASP A 4 15.10 11.45 12.35
CA ASP A 4 15.87 12.46 11.60
C ASP A 4 14.92 13.24 10.67
N VAL A 5 14.17 14.18 11.25
CA VAL A 5 13.17 15.00 10.54
C VAL A 5 13.80 15.72 9.35
N LYS A 6 14.96 16.34 9.55
CA LYS A 6 15.66 17.08 8.49
C LYS A 6 16.09 16.13 7.37
N GLY A 7 16.75 15.03 7.72
CA GLY A 7 17.20 14.06 6.73
C GLY A 7 16.06 13.34 6.01
N PHE A 8 14.92 13.16 6.67
CA PHE A 8 13.72 12.63 6.03
C PHE A 8 13.15 13.62 5.01
N LEU A 9 13.01 14.90 5.38
CA LEU A 9 12.54 15.93 4.47
C LEU A 9 13.45 16.06 3.25
N GLU A 10 14.78 16.08 3.45
CA GLU A 10 15.77 16.09 2.36
C GLU A 10 15.61 14.88 1.41
N ALA A 11 15.32 13.70 1.95
CA ALA A 11 15.09 12.49 1.15
C ALA A 11 13.79 12.57 0.35
N VAL A 12 12.72 13.10 0.93
CA VAL A 12 11.43 13.29 0.23
C VAL A 12 11.55 14.39 -0.84
N GLU A 13 12.24 15.49 -0.57
CA GLU A 13 12.54 16.52 -1.58
C GLU A 13 13.36 15.94 -2.74
N SER A 14 14.37 15.12 -2.44
CA SER A 14 15.16 14.40 -3.45
C SER A 14 14.31 13.43 -4.28
N LEU A 15 13.33 12.77 -3.64
CA LEU A 15 12.37 11.89 -4.31
C LEU A 15 11.44 12.68 -5.26
N HIS A 16 10.95 13.85 -4.85
CA HIS A 16 10.14 14.72 -5.72
C HIS A 16 10.96 15.26 -6.89
N LEU A 17 12.21 15.66 -6.64
CA LEU A 17 13.15 16.07 -7.70
C LEU A 17 13.39 14.94 -8.70
N LEU A 18 13.57 13.71 -8.22
CA LEU A 18 13.71 12.52 -9.06
C LEU A 18 12.45 12.28 -9.91
N ARG A 19 11.25 12.45 -9.35
CA ARG A 19 9.99 12.33 -10.09
C ARG A 19 9.91 13.33 -11.25
N GLU A 20 10.34 14.57 -11.02
CA GLU A 20 10.36 15.62 -12.03
C GLU A 20 11.45 15.42 -13.09
N GLN A 21 12.55 14.75 -12.73
CA GLN A 21 13.74 14.56 -13.57
C GLN A 21 14.07 13.07 -13.67
N ARG A 22 13.08 12.26 -14.08
CA ARG A 22 13.16 10.78 -14.05
C ARG A 22 14.33 10.22 -14.87
N GLU A 23 14.75 10.92 -15.92
CA GLU A 23 15.89 10.59 -16.78
C GLU A 23 17.25 10.75 -16.08
N LYS A 24 17.32 11.52 -14.99
CA LYS A 24 18.54 11.75 -14.21
C LYS A 24 18.76 10.62 -13.22
N VAL A 25 18.95 9.42 -13.74
CA VAL A 25 19.13 8.17 -13.01
C VAL A 25 20.26 8.27 -11.96
N TYR A 26 21.29 9.10 -12.18
CA TYR A 26 22.37 9.34 -11.22
C TYR A 26 21.89 9.90 -9.86
N LEU A 27 20.69 10.51 -9.78
CA LEU A 27 20.07 10.97 -8.53
C LEU A 27 19.65 9.80 -7.62
N LEU A 28 19.49 8.59 -8.16
CA LEU A 28 19.10 7.41 -7.39
C LEU A 28 20.12 6.99 -6.36
N LEU A 29 21.41 6.99 -6.72
CA LEU A 29 22.45 6.43 -5.86
C LEU A 29 22.61 7.23 -4.55
N PRO A 30 22.68 8.58 -4.57
CA PRO A 30 22.65 9.38 -3.33
C PRO A 30 21.40 9.16 -2.49
N LEU A 31 20.22 9.11 -3.11
CA LEU A 31 18.95 8.91 -2.40
C LEU A 31 18.90 7.53 -1.72
N GLN A 32 19.21 6.45 -2.45
CA GLN A 32 19.27 5.11 -1.89
C GLN A 32 20.32 4.99 -0.78
N ASN A 33 21.49 5.63 -0.93
CA ASN A 33 22.52 5.66 0.11
C ASN A 33 22.03 6.32 1.40
N LYS A 34 21.25 7.41 1.30
CA LYS A 34 20.61 8.05 2.46
C LYS A 34 19.64 7.09 3.13
N VAL A 35 18.75 6.44 2.37
CA VAL A 35 17.79 5.45 2.90
C VAL A 35 18.51 4.29 3.58
N ILE A 36 19.53 3.70 2.94
CA ILE A 36 20.36 2.61 3.51
C ILE A 36 20.95 3.01 4.86
N SER A 37 21.52 4.22 4.95
CA SER A 37 22.11 4.73 6.19
C SER A 37 21.08 4.80 7.31
N GLU A 38 19.90 5.37 7.04
CA GLU A 38 18.86 5.55 8.05
C GLU A 38 18.18 4.25 8.47
N LEU A 39 17.98 3.32 7.53
CA LEU A 39 17.53 1.97 7.84
C LEU A 39 18.53 1.26 8.76
N LYS A 40 19.83 1.24 8.44
CA LYS A 40 20.86 0.60 9.27
C LYS A 40 20.94 1.20 10.69
N LYS A 41 20.81 2.53 10.83
CA LYS A 41 20.76 3.20 12.14
C LYS A 41 19.52 2.77 12.95
N THR A 42 18.38 2.67 12.29
CA THR A 42 17.10 2.31 12.90
C THR A 42 17.10 0.83 13.31
N GLU A 43 17.56 -0.07 12.45
CA GLU A 43 17.72 -1.50 12.75
C GLU A 43 18.65 -1.75 13.94
N ARG A 44 19.78 -1.03 14.01
CA ARG A 44 20.69 -1.10 15.17
C ARG A 44 19.98 -0.71 16.46
N SER A 45 19.14 0.33 16.41
CA SER A 45 18.35 0.78 17.55
C SER A 45 17.32 -0.27 17.96
N ILE A 46 16.62 -0.89 17.00
CA ILE A 46 15.67 -1.99 17.25
C ILE A 46 16.38 -3.18 17.88
N LYS A 47 17.55 -3.58 17.36
CA LYS A 47 18.32 -4.71 17.89
C LYS A 47 18.72 -4.48 19.35
N LEU A 48 19.35 -3.34 19.64
CA LEU A 48 19.80 -3.00 21.00
C LEU A 48 18.62 -2.92 21.98
N LEU A 49 17.53 -2.27 21.58
CA LEU A 49 16.35 -2.13 22.43
C LEU A 49 15.65 -3.48 22.65
N SER A 50 15.53 -4.31 21.61
CA SER A 50 14.95 -5.65 21.69
C SER A 50 15.75 -6.55 22.63
N GLU A 51 17.08 -6.50 22.56
CA GLU A 51 17.96 -7.21 23.49
C GLU A 51 17.77 -6.74 24.94
N GLY A 52 17.65 -5.41 25.15
CA GLY A 52 17.35 -4.81 26.45
C GLY A 52 16.02 -5.30 27.03
N VAL A 53 14.94 -5.23 26.26
CA VAL A 53 13.61 -5.73 26.66
C VAL A 53 13.66 -7.22 27.00
N ARG A 54 14.32 -8.04 26.16
CA ARG A 54 14.50 -9.48 26.44
C ARG A 54 15.29 -9.75 27.72
N ARG A 55 16.29 -8.93 28.05
CA ARG A 55 17.03 -9.03 29.33
C ARG A 55 16.12 -8.74 30.52
N LEU A 56 15.31 -7.68 30.46
CA LEU A 56 14.34 -7.34 31.50
C LEU A 56 13.27 -8.41 31.67
N GLU A 57 12.74 -8.96 30.57
CA GLU A 57 11.77 -10.06 30.61
C GLU A 57 12.38 -11.34 31.23
N ARG A 58 13.62 -11.67 30.89
CA ARG A 58 14.33 -12.81 31.52
C ARG A 58 14.58 -12.58 33.00
N TYR A 59 14.98 -11.37 33.40
CA TYR A 59 15.15 -11.00 34.81
C TYR A 59 13.85 -11.20 35.60
N ARG A 60 12.72 -10.75 35.03
CA ARG A 60 11.38 -10.94 35.59
C ARG A 60 11.00 -12.41 35.78
N ARG A 61 11.46 -13.31 34.91
CA ARG A 61 11.14 -14.75 34.94
C ARG A 61 12.04 -15.57 35.86
N ARG A 62 13.29 -15.15 36.11
CA ARG A 62 14.33 -15.98 36.78
C ARG A 62 14.50 -15.72 38.28
N LYS A 63 14.05 -14.59 38.83
CA LYS A 63 14.12 -14.31 40.27
C LYS A 63 12.72 -14.25 40.88
N ARG A 64 12.59 -14.63 42.17
CA ARG A 64 11.47 -14.13 43.00
C ARG A 64 11.37 -12.63 42.72
N PRO A 65 10.21 -12.11 42.24
CA PRO A 65 10.06 -10.67 42.05
C PRO A 65 10.56 -9.97 43.32
N PRO A 66 11.18 -8.78 43.21
CA PRO A 66 11.55 -8.03 44.41
C PRO A 66 10.37 -8.04 45.38
N GLU A 67 10.60 -8.39 46.65
CA GLU A 67 9.51 -8.54 47.64
C GLU A 67 8.63 -7.28 47.72
N GLU A 68 9.24 -6.15 47.37
CA GLU A 68 8.62 -4.85 47.18
C GLU A 68 7.83 -4.76 45.85
N LYS A 69 6.50 -4.73 45.97
CA LYS A 69 5.55 -4.55 44.85
C LYS A 69 5.88 -3.37 43.91
N TRP A 70 6.49 -2.28 44.42
CA TRP A 70 6.81 -1.10 43.61
C TRP A 70 7.91 -1.38 42.56
N LYS A 71 8.92 -2.20 42.88
CA LYS A 71 9.99 -2.59 41.94
C LYS A 71 9.45 -3.50 40.81
N VAL A 72 8.44 -4.31 41.10
CA VAL A 72 7.74 -5.12 40.08
C VAL A 72 6.95 -4.21 39.12
N ARG A 73 6.28 -3.19 39.66
CA ARG A 73 5.54 -2.19 38.87
C ARG A 73 6.50 -1.42 37.96
N GLU A 74 7.62 -0.96 38.48
CA GLU A 74 8.65 -0.25 37.73
C GLU A 74 9.24 -1.11 36.60
N LEU A 75 9.56 -2.39 36.87
CA LEU A 75 10.05 -3.32 35.85
C LEU A 75 9.03 -3.54 34.72
N LYS A 76 7.75 -3.72 35.06
CA LYS A 76 6.68 -3.85 34.06
C LYS A 76 6.58 -2.59 33.20
N GLU A 77 6.69 -1.43 33.83
CA GLU A 77 6.66 -0.14 33.17
C GLU A 77 7.84 0.08 32.22
N MET A 78 9.06 -0.31 32.62
CA MET A 78 10.23 -0.28 31.74
C MET A 78 10.07 -1.20 30.52
N ILE A 79 9.53 -2.41 30.71
CA ILE A 79 9.24 -3.34 29.61
C ILE A 79 8.20 -2.74 28.67
N ARG A 80 7.12 -2.15 29.21
CA ARG A 80 6.06 -1.49 28.44
C ARG A 80 6.63 -0.35 27.58
N LYS A 81 7.34 0.60 28.21
CA LYS A 81 8.02 1.71 27.52
C LYS A 81 9.02 1.22 26.46
N GLY A 82 9.73 0.13 26.75
CA GLY A 82 10.64 -0.51 25.80
C GLY A 82 9.90 -1.05 24.56
N LYS A 83 8.75 -1.70 24.75
CA LYS A 83 7.90 -2.21 23.65
C LYS A 83 7.27 -1.08 22.83
N GLU A 84 6.80 -0.02 23.47
CA GLU A 84 6.28 1.18 22.79
C GLU A 84 7.35 1.81 21.91
N ARG A 85 8.56 1.98 22.44
CA ARG A 85 9.69 2.52 21.67
C ARG A 85 10.13 1.59 20.54
N LEU A 86 9.99 0.27 20.69
CA LEU A 86 10.19 -0.68 19.58
C LEU A 86 9.17 -0.47 18.46
N SER A 87 7.90 -0.27 18.81
CA SER A 87 6.84 0.03 17.84
C SER A 87 7.16 1.31 17.05
N ILE A 88 7.61 2.36 17.73
CA ILE A 88 8.03 3.62 17.09
C ILE A 88 9.16 3.37 16.08
N TYR A 89 10.20 2.61 16.45
CA TYR A 89 11.29 2.33 15.51
C TYR A 89 10.86 1.46 14.32
N LYS A 90 9.90 0.54 14.49
CA LYS A 90 9.32 -0.20 13.36
C LYS A 90 8.57 0.71 12.41
N ARG A 91 7.77 1.65 12.94
CA ARG A 91 7.12 2.69 12.11
C ARG A 91 8.14 3.55 11.37
N ILE A 92 9.25 3.92 12.02
CA ILE A 92 10.34 4.65 11.37
C ILE A 92 10.97 3.83 10.22
N LEU A 93 11.17 2.51 10.38
CA LEU A 93 11.62 1.66 9.28
C LEU A 93 10.63 1.68 8.10
N PHE A 94 9.34 1.51 8.40
CA PHE A 94 8.28 1.54 7.39
C PHE A 94 8.30 2.86 6.60
N VAL A 95 8.34 4.00 7.30
CA VAL A 95 8.39 5.33 6.69
C VAL A 95 9.63 5.53 5.81
N TRP A 96 10.81 5.08 6.25
CA TRP A 96 12.01 5.13 5.41
C TRP A 96 11.89 4.24 4.17
N ARG A 97 11.26 3.07 4.29
CA ARG A 97 10.99 2.18 3.15
C ARG A 97 9.95 2.75 2.18
N CYS A 98 9.03 3.62 2.65
CA CYS A 98 8.14 4.35 1.75
C CYS A 98 8.90 5.26 0.78
N VAL A 99 10.10 5.75 1.14
CA VAL A 99 10.97 6.48 0.20
C VAL A 99 11.43 5.56 -0.93
N GLY A 100 11.80 4.33 -0.61
CA GLY A 100 12.14 3.30 -1.60
C GLY A 100 10.93 2.87 -2.44
N ASP A 101 9.75 2.76 -1.85
CA ASP A 101 8.50 2.57 -2.60
C ASP A 101 8.31 3.72 -3.60
N GLY A 102 8.48 4.96 -3.15
CA GLY A 102 8.45 6.13 -4.02
C GLY A 102 9.37 6.02 -5.24
N ILE A 103 10.60 5.52 -5.06
CA ILE A 103 11.53 5.27 -6.18
C ILE A 103 10.91 4.29 -7.18
N ALA A 104 10.38 3.16 -6.71
CA ALA A 104 9.78 2.15 -7.59
C ALA A 104 8.61 2.72 -8.40
N PHE A 105 7.71 3.47 -7.74
CA PHE A 105 6.51 4.05 -8.35
C PHE A 105 6.78 5.23 -9.30
N ILE A 106 7.97 5.85 -9.26
CA ILE A 106 8.37 6.86 -10.26
C ILE A 106 8.60 6.23 -11.63
N TYR A 107 9.15 5.02 -11.65
CA TYR A 107 9.59 4.36 -12.88
C TYR A 107 8.61 3.31 -13.40
N GLN A 108 7.75 2.77 -12.55
CA GLN A 108 6.91 1.61 -12.88
C GLN A 108 5.45 1.83 -12.51
N THR A 109 4.56 1.15 -13.22
CA THR A 109 3.12 1.27 -12.96
C THR A 109 2.74 0.57 -11.66
N LYS A 110 1.81 1.16 -10.91
CA LYS A 110 1.23 0.55 -9.70
C LYS A 110 0.68 -0.86 -9.95
N SER A 111 0.08 -1.08 -11.13
CA SER A 111 -0.48 -2.37 -11.52
C SER A 111 0.62 -3.43 -11.62
N SER A 112 1.76 -3.10 -12.25
CA SER A 112 2.92 -4.01 -12.34
C SER A 112 3.56 -4.26 -10.98
N LEU A 113 3.73 -3.21 -10.17
CA LEU A 113 4.36 -3.31 -8.85
C LEU A 113 3.55 -4.13 -7.84
N LYS A 114 2.21 -4.17 -7.97
CA LYS A 114 1.34 -5.01 -7.13
C LYS A 114 1.74 -6.49 -7.19
N HIS A 115 2.18 -6.97 -8.35
CA HIS A 115 2.61 -8.37 -8.53
C HIS A 115 3.95 -8.70 -7.83
N LEU A 116 4.73 -7.69 -7.47
CA LEU A 116 5.97 -7.86 -6.69
C LEU A 116 5.74 -7.83 -5.18
N TYR A 117 4.53 -7.48 -4.75
CA TYR A 117 4.11 -7.45 -3.34
C TYR A 117 3.40 -8.74 -2.91
N LEU A 118 2.60 -9.33 -3.81
CA LEU A 118 1.75 -10.49 -3.53
C LEU A 118 2.53 -11.82 -3.61
N GLY A 119 2.17 -12.77 -2.75
CA GLY A 119 2.60 -14.18 -2.80
C GLY A 119 1.63 -15.06 -3.60
N HIS A 120 1.87 -16.36 -3.66
CA HIS A 120 1.12 -17.30 -4.52
C HIS A 120 -0.41 -17.34 -4.29
N GLU A 121 -0.89 -17.03 -3.08
CA GLU A 121 -2.32 -17.03 -2.74
C GLU A 121 -2.96 -15.64 -2.79
N GLY A 122 -2.26 -14.64 -3.36
CA GLY A 122 -2.75 -13.27 -3.39
C GLY A 122 -2.65 -12.53 -2.05
N HIS A 123 -2.04 -13.15 -1.03
CA HIS A 123 -1.70 -12.48 0.23
C HIS A 123 -0.37 -11.74 0.13
N PRO A 124 -0.15 -10.66 0.93
CA PRO A 124 1.16 -10.00 1.01
C PRO A 124 2.29 -10.98 1.34
N LYS A 125 3.39 -10.91 0.59
CA LYS A 125 4.59 -11.69 0.89
C LYS A 125 5.24 -11.21 2.19
N GLN A 126 6.09 -12.02 2.83
CA GLN A 126 6.77 -11.63 4.06
C GLN A 126 7.54 -10.30 3.90
N GLU A 127 7.50 -9.45 4.93
CA GLU A 127 8.29 -8.21 5.01
C GLU A 127 9.78 -8.44 4.72
N PRO A 128 10.46 -7.44 4.11
CA PRO A 128 11.90 -7.48 3.99
C PRO A 128 12.59 -7.54 5.35
N GLY A 129 13.62 -8.38 5.45
CA GLY A 129 14.45 -8.52 6.65
C GLY A 129 15.31 -7.29 6.93
N PHE A 130 16.15 -7.38 7.97
CA PHE A 130 17.14 -6.33 8.24
C PHE A 130 18.27 -6.35 7.21
N LEU A 131 18.69 -5.17 6.75
CA LEU A 131 19.87 -4.96 5.93
C LEU A 131 21.16 -5.30 6.70
N SER A 132 21.19 -4.97 7.99
CA SER A 132 22.35 -5.15 8.85
C SER A 132 22.63 -6.63 9.16
N GLY A 133 23.91 -7.02 9.01
CA GLY A 133 24.38 -8.38 9.33
C GLY A 133 24.21 -9.40 8.21
N LYS A 134 23.74 -9.00 7.02
CA LYS A 134 23.70 -9.84 5.82
C LYS A 134 25.06 -9.79 5.11
N ALA A 135 25.73 -10.93 4.99
CA ALA A 135 26.96 -11.06 4.19
C ALA A 135 26.72 -10.84 2.67
N GLY A 136 25.46 -10.96 2.21
CA GLY A 136 25.06 -10.78 0.80
C GLY A 136 24.89 -9.32 0.36
N PHE A 137 24.63 -8.39 1.29
CA PHE A 137 24.26 -7.01 0.99
C PHE A 137 25.28 -6.27 0.13
N GLU A 138 26.58 -6.52 0.32
CA GLU A 138 27.62 -5.84 -0.47
C GLU A 138 27.53 -6.16 -1.97
N LYS A 139 27.25 -7.42 -2.32
CA LYS A 139 27.07 -7.83 -3.73
C LYS A 139 25.81 -7.24 -4.33
N GLU A 140 24.74 -7.21 -3.55
CA GLU A 140 23.46 -6.59 -3.93
C GLU A 140 23.65 -5.10 -4.22
N TYR A 141 24.33 -4.39 -3.30
CA TYR A 141 24.66 -2.98 -3.41
C TYR A 141 25.52 -2.67 -4.63
N ILE A 142 26.62 -3.41 -4.84
CA ILE A 142 27.51 -3.21 -5.99
C ILE A 142 26.75 -3.41 -7.31
N SER A 143 25.88 -4.42 -7.37
CA SER A 143 25.09 -4.70 -8.58
C SER A 143 24.09 -3.58 -8.87
N MET A 144 23.40 -3.08 -7.84
CA MET A 144 22.51 -1.92 -7.96
C MET A 144 23.28 -0.67 -8.40
N ALA A 145 24.39 -0.35 -7.73
CA ALA A 145 25.18 0.84 -8.02
C ALA A 145 25.70 0.83 -9.47
N LYS A 146 26.23 -0.32 -9.93
CA LYS A 146 26.66 -0.50 -11.31
C LYS A 146 25.53 -0.30 -12.32
N GLY A 147 24.31 -0.79 -12.02
CA GLY A 147 23.14 -0.54 -12.86
C GLY A 147 22.82 0.95 -12.99
N VAL A 148 22.81 1.66 -11.86
CA VAL A 148 22.57 3.11 -11.82
C VAL A 148 23.66 3.89 -12.57
N GLU A 149 24.94 3.51 -12.40
CA GLU A 149 26.08 4.10 -13.13
C GLU A 149 25.98 3.91 -14.64
N LEU A 150 25.39 2.80 -15.09
CA LEU A 150 25.10 2.52 -16.51
C LEU A 150 23.85 3.24 -17.03
N GLY A 151 23.22 4.11 -16.22
CA GLY A 151 22.03 4.86 -16.61
C GLY A 151 20.73 4.05 -16.56
N VAL A 152 20.75 2.89 -15.89
CA VAL A 152 19.57 2.05 -15.70
C VAL A 152 19.00 2.30 -14.30
N PRO A 153 17.72 2.67 -14.14
CA PRO A 153 17.13 2.82 -12.82
C PRO A 153 17.01 1.44 -12.16
N VAL A 154 17.74 1.25 -11.08
CA VAL A 154 17.77 0.01 -10.29
C VAL A 154 17.59 0.34 -8.81
N VAL A 155 16.74 -0.41 -8.13
CA VAL A 155 16.47 -0.27 -6.70
C VAL A 155 16.75 -1.57 -5.96
N LEU A 156 17.24 -1.47 -4.72
CA LEU A 156 17.34 -2.61 -3.80
C LEU A 156 15.96 -2.92 -3.21
N SER A 157 15.49 -4.16 -3.34
CA SER A 157 14.16 -4.57 -2.87
C SER A 157 13.98 -4.36 -1.36
N ASP A 158 15.03 -4.64 -0.58
CA ASP A 158 15.04 -4.44 0.88
C ASP A 158 14.86 -2.97 1.34
N LEU A 159 15.00 -2.00 0.43
CA LEU A 159 14.75 -0.58 0.70
C LEU A 159 13.28 -0.18 0.56
N THR A 160 12.43 -1.10 0.13
CA THR A 160 11.02 -0.83 -0.19
C THR A 160 10.11 -1.67 0.72
N ASN A 161 8.85 -1.31 0.84
CA ASN A 161 7.84 -2.21 1.41
C ASN A 161 7.09 -3.00 0.33
N THR A 162 7.12 -2.55 -0.93
CA THR A 162 6.35 -3.09 -2.05
C THR A 162 7.10 -4.17 -2.82
N LEU A 163 8.39 -3.98 -3.10
CA LEU A 163 9.20 -4.94 -3.85
C LEU A 163 9.64 -6.07 -2.91
N ARG A 164 8.89 -7.18 -2.92
CA ARG A 164 9.16 -8.37 -2.09
C ARG A 164 9.65 -9.57 -2.91
N VAL A 165 10.01 -9.35 -4.18
CA VAL A 165 10.54 -10.35 -5.11
C VAL A 165 11.89 -9.88 -5.67
N GLY A 166 12.89 -10.76 -5.63
CA GLY A 166 14.28 -10.44 -6.01
C GLY A 166 15.02 -9.62 -4.96
N ASP A 167 16.34 -9.55 -5.09
CA ASP A 167 17.21 -8.74 -4.22
C ASP A 167 17.34 -7.30 -4.75
N ILE A 168 17.40 -7.15 -6.08
CA ILE A 168 17.30 -5.86 -6.78
C ILE A 168 16.15 -5.92 -7.78
N CYS A 169 15.65 -4.76 -8.18
CA CYS A 169 14.67 -4.63 -9.24
C CYS A 169 15.14 -3.60 -10.26
N VAL A 170 15.18 -4.01 -11.52
CA VAL A 170 15.45 -3.11 -12.66
C VAL A 170 14.13 -2.49 -13.09
N LEU A 171 14.12 -1.16 -13.22
CA LEU A 171 12.92 -0.36 -13.44
C LEU A 171 12.93 0.40 -14.77
N GLY A 172 13.91 0.13 -15.64
CA GLY A 172 14.15 0.93 -16.85
C GLY A 172 13.33 0.53 -18.08
N GLY A 173 12.65 -0.61 -18.04
CA GLY A 173 11.79 -1.10 -19.14
C GLY A 173 10.31 -0.83 -18.88
N ASP A 174 9.45 -1.36 -19.75
CA ASP A 174 7.99 -1.25 -19.62
C ASP A 174 7.45 -1.98 -18.38
N GLU A 175 8.18 -3.02 -17.94
CA GLU A 175 7.86 -3.82 -16.77
C GLU A 175 9.03 -3.88 -15.79
N PRO A 176 8.75 -4.01 -14.48
CA PRO A 176 9.80 -4.19 -13.48
C PRO A 176 10.39 -5.60 -13.60
N ILE A 177 11.72 -5.69 -13.57
CA ILE A 177 12.44 -6.97 -13.65
C ILE A 177 13.14 -7.23 -12.31
N PRO A 178 12.55 -8.04 -11.41
CA PRO A 178 13.22 -8.48 -10.19
C PRO A 178 14.38 -9.43 -10.53
N ILE A 179 15.50 -9.29 -9.84
CA ILE A 179 16.70 -10.11 -10.02
C ILE A 179 17.17 -10.64 -8.66
N GLU A 180 17.35 -11.95 -8.58
CA GLU A 180 17.97 -12.62 -7.43
C GLU A 180 19.49 -12.70 -7.61
N ILE A 181 20.26 -12.16 -6.67
CA ILE A 181 21.72 -12.10 -6.72
C ILE A 181 22.30 -13.26 -5.92
N LYS A 182 22.73 -14.30 -6.63
CA LYS A 182 23.32 -15.48 -6.00
C LYS A 182 24.76 -15.20 -5.53
N SER A 183 25.00 -15.45 -4.26
CA SER A 183 26.35 -15.44 -3.68
C SER A 183 27.01 -16.83 -3.66
N SER A 184 26.25 -17.93 -3.80
CA SER A 184 26.73 -19.31 -3.80
C SER A 184 25.92 -20.23 -4.74
N THR A 185 26.46 -21.40 -5.08
CA THR A 185 25.86 -22.42 -5.96
C THR A 185 24.94 -23.42 -5.25
N ASN A 186 24.82 -23.37 -3.91
CA ASN A 186 23.98 -24.31 -3.16
C ASN A 186 22.49 -24.04 -3.40
N ARG A 187 21.78 -25.07 -3.85
CA ARG A 187 20.32 -25.06 -4.00
C ARG A 187 19.68 -25.72 -2.79
N ASN A 188 18.87 -24.96 -2.06
CA ASN A 188 18.02 -25.47 -1.01
C ASN A 188 16.55 -25.28 -1.44
N SER A 189 15.63 -26.08 -0.88
CA SER A 189 14.19 -26.02 -1.21
C SER A 189 13.57 -24.62 -1.08
N ARG A 190 14.08 -23.79 -0.15
CA ARG A 190 13.69 -22.39 -0.01
C ARG A 190 14.09 -21.55 -1.23
N THR A 191 15.30 -21.72 -1.72
CA THR A 191 15.84 -21.00 -2.89
C THR A 191 15.10 -21.40 -4.16
N ASP A 192 14.74 -22.67 -4.30
CA ASP A 192 13.97 -23.15 -5.45
C ASP A 192 12.56 -22.53 -5.48
N ARG A 193 11.87 -22.43 -4.33
CA ARG A 193 10.56 -21.74 -4.24
C ARG A 193 10.66 -20.25 -4.59
N GLN A 194 11.69 -19.56 -4.12
CA GLN A 194 11.90 -18.15 -4.46
C GLN A 194 12.12 -17.96 -5.96
N PHE A 195 12.86 -18.86 -6.59
CA PHE A 195 13.11 -18.83 -8.04
C PHE A 195 11.85 -19.13 -8.85
N GLN A 196 11.09 -20.16 -8.47
CA GLN A 196 9.81 -20.50 -9.13
C GLN A 196 8.81 -19.33 -9.08
N HIS A 197 8.68 -18.69 -7.92
CA HIS A 197 7.81 -17.53 -7.79
C HIS A 197 8.29 -16.33 -8.60
N LEU A 198 9.61 -16.08 -8.65
CA LEU A 198 10.17 -15.04 -9.50
C LEU A 198 9.88 -15.31 -10.98
N GLU A 199 10.07 -16.56 -11.44
CA GLU A 199 9.75 -16.98 -12.81
C GLU A 199 8.26 -16.80 -13.14
N GLU A 200 7.37 -17.18 -12.21
CA GLU A 200 5.92 -17.01 -12.37
C GLU A 200 5.53 -15.53 -12.54
N VAL A 201 6.06 -14.65 -11.66
CA VAL A 201 5.76 -13.21 -11.72
C VAL A 201 6.33 -12.58 -12.99
N VAL A 202 7.58 -12.87 -13.33
CA VAL A 202 8.20 -12.34 -14.57
C VAL A 202 7.46 -12.84 -15.80
N SER A 203 7.10 -14.13 -15.84
CA SER A 203 6.31 -14.69 -16.94
C SER A 203 4.98 -13.97 -17.10
N PHE A 204 4.28 -13.70 -16.00
CA PHE A 204 3.00 -12.98 -16.03
C PHE A 204 3.15 -11.53 -16.48
N LEU A 205 4.17 -10.81 -15.98
CA LEU A 205 4.43 -9.42 -16.37
C LEU A 205 4.70 -9.33 -17.87
N CYS A 206 5.45 -10.27 -18.44
CA CYS A 206 5.77 -10.31 -19.87
C CYS A 206 4.59 -10.79 -20.75
N SER A 207 3.80 -11.77 -20.31
CA SER A 207 2.72 -12.34 -21.13
C SER A 207 1.38 -11.63 -20.98
N GLY A 208 1.18 -10.93 -19.85
CA GLY A 208 -0.12 -10.39 -19.45
C GLY A 208 -1.18 -11.44 -19.14
N PHE A 209 -0.79 -12.72 -19.02
CA PHE A 209 -1.72 -13.84 -18.83
C PHE A 209 -1.10 -14.97 -18.02
N ALA A 210 -1.84 -15.48 -17.03
CA ALA A 210 -1.46 -16.67 -16.28
C ALA A 210 -2.70 -17.48 -15.84
N LYS A 211 -2.47 -18.78 -15.62
CA LYS A 211 -3.44 -19.68 -15.00
C LYS A 211 -3.02 -19.98 -13.57
N ASN A 212 -3.97 -20.14 -12.66
CA ASN A 212 -3.74 -20.42 -11.24
C ASN A 212 -2.77 -19.42 -10.58
N TYR A 213 -2.95 -18.14 -10.90
CA TYR A 213 -2.05 -17.07 -10.47
C TYR A 213 -2.68 -16.29 -9.33
N HIS A 214 -1.96 -16.13 -8.22
CA HIS A 214 -2.46 -15.47 -7.01
C HIS A 214 -3.80 -16.02 -6.49
N GLY A 215 -4.04 -17.33 -6.62
CA GLY A 215 -5.30 -17.97 -6.21
C GLY A 215 -6.45 -17.86 -7.22
N PHE A 216 -6.25 -17.21 -8.37
CA PHE A 216 -7.25 -17.11 -9.43
C PHE A 216 -6.99 -18.12 -10.55
N GLU A 217 -8.04 -18.80 -11.02
CA GLU A 217 -7.93 -19.78 -12.11
C GLU A 217 -7.37 -19.15 -13.40
N LEU A 218 -7.81 -17.94 -13.72
CA LEU A 218 -7.38 -17.20 -14.90
C LEU A 218 -7.16 -15.73 -14.53
N THR A 219 -5.97 -15.22 -14.80
CA THR A 219 -5.63 -13.80 -14.65
C THR A 219 -5.16 -13.24 -15.97
N LYS A 220 -5.71 -12.09 -16.36
CA LYS A 220 -5.36 -11.37 -17.58
C LYS A 220 -5.18 -9.89 -17.26
N ARG A 221 -4.11 -9.29 -17.81
CA ARG A 221 -3.93 -7.84 -17.82
C ARG A 221 -4.77 -7.22 -18.91
N ILE A 222 -5.48 -6.17 -18.56
CA ILE A 222 -6.30 -5.40 -19.47
C ILE A 222 -5.74 -3.99 -19.44
N GLU A 223 -5.39 -3.49 -20.61
CA GLU A 223 -4.99 -2.10 -20.76
C GLU A 223 -6.22 -1.22 -20.66
N VAL A 224 -6.09 -0.14 -19.90
CA VAL A 224 -7.16 0.82 -19.68
C VAL A 224 -6.72 2.14 -20.32
N CYS A 225 -7.51 2.64 -21.27
CA CYS A 225 -7.15 3.81 -22.08
C CYS A 225 -7.61 5.15 -21.47
N HIS A 226 -8.09 5.16 -20.21
CA HIS A 226 -8.49 6.39 -19.53
C HIS A 226 -7.31 7.08 -18.88
N LYS A 227 -7.21 8.39 -19.12
CA LYS A 227 -6.28 9.23 -18.36
C LYS A 227 -6.84 9.44 -16.96
N GLU A 228 -6.11 8.95 -15.96
CA GLU A 228 -6.45 9.20 -14.56
C GLU A 228 -6.43 10.70 -14.24
N VAL A 229 -7.52 11.18 -13.65
CA VAL A 229 -7.60 12.52 -13.06
C VAL A 229 -7.44 12.40 -11.55
N SER A 230 -6.60 13.25 -10.95
CA SER A 230 -6.29 13.22 -9.53
C SER A 230 -6.49 14.59 -8.88
N HIS A 231 -6.96 14.58 -7.63
CA HIS A 231 -7.18 15.75 -6.78
C HIS A 231 -6.10 15.90 -5.69
N ARG A 232 -4.87 15.43 -5.95
CA ARG A 232 -3.73 15.55 -5.03
C ARG A 232 -3.51 16.98 -4.53
N GLU A 233 -3.70 18.00 -5.37
CA GLU A 233 -3.58 19.40 -4.95
C GLU A 233 -4.61 19.76 -3.85
N SER A 234 -5.85 19.30 -4.01
CA SER A 234 -6.93 19.54 -3.06
C SER A 234 -6.65 18.91 -1.69
N ILE A 235 -6.16 17.66 -1.63
CA ILE A 235 -5.80 17.07 -0.33
C ILE A 235 -4.60 17.78 0.31
N ASN A 236 -3.61 18.22 -0.47
CA ASN A 236 -2.48 18.96 0.09
C ASN A 236 -2.91 20.29 0.71
N ARG A 237 -3.80 21.04 0.05
CA ARG A 237 -4.40 22.24 0.65
C ARG A 237 -5.22 21.94 1.90
N CYS A 238 -5.90 20.79 1.93
CA CYS A 238 -6.67 20.35 3.09
C CYS A 238 -5.74 20.09 4.30
N ILE A 239 -4.66 19.33 4.11
CA ILE A 239 -3.64 19.06 5.15
C ILE A 239 -3.01 20.35 5.66
N GLU A 240 -2.60 21.24 4.75
CA GLU A 240 -1.99 22.53 5.11
C GLU A 240 -2.94 23.40 5.94
N GLY A 241 -4.22 23.47 5.56
CA GLY A 241 -5.25 24.20 6.29
C GLY A 241 -5.45 23.65 7.69
N ALA A 242 -5.63 22.33 7.83
CA ALA A 242 -5.83 21.67 9.11
C ALA A 242 -4.67 21.91 10.08
N PHE A 243 -3.43 21.76 9.60
CA PHE A 243 -2.24 21.97 10.41
C PHE A 243 -2.08 23.44 10.85
N ARG A 244 -2.23 24.39 9.92
CA ARG A 244 -2.06 25.83 10.20
C ARG A 244 -3.09 26.35 11.19
N GLU A 245 -4.33 25.90 11.07
CA GLU A 245 -5.44 26.29 11.94
C GLU A 245 -5.44 25.49 13.27
N LYS A 246 -4.58 24.46 13.40
CA LYS A 246 -4.58 23.48 14.51
C LYS A 246 -5.98 22.91 14.76
N GLY A 247 -6.67 22.59 13.67
CA GLY A 247 -8.09 22.27 13.66
C GLY A 247 -8.42 21.19 12.65
N ILE A 248 -9.64 21.25 12.12
CA ILE A 248 -10.16 20.34 11.11
C ILE A 248 -10.39 21.16 9.83
N LYS A 249 -10.01 20.59 8.69
CA LYS A 249 -10.30 21.13 7.37
C LYS A 249 -11.07 20.09 6.57
N THR A 250 -12.11 20.56 5.89
CA THR A 250 -12.92 19.75 4.98
C THR A 250 -12.88 20.38 3.59
N LEU A 251 -12.73 19.56 2.55
CA LEU A 251 -12.70 20.01 1.16
C LEU A 251 -13.30 18.94 0.24
N SER A 252 -14.29 19.31 -0.57
CA SER A 252 -14.93 18.42 -1.56
C SER A 252 -14.54 18.85 -2.98
N PRO A 253 -13.55 18.19 -3.62
CA PRO A 253 -13.06 18.62 -4.93
C PRO A 253 -14.03 18.31 -6.09
N GLU A 254 -14.94 17.35 -5.90
CA GLU A 254 -16.03 17.03 -6.81
C GLU A 254 -17.22 16.43 -6.03
N PRO A 255 -18.42 16.36 -6.64
CA PRO A 255 -19.57 15.70 -6.02
C PRO A 255 -19.25 14.24 -5.64
N GLY A 256 -19.63 13.85 -4.43
CA GLY A 256 -19.42 12.50 -3.91
C GLY A 256 -18.00 12.19 -3.43
N LEU A 257 -17.12 13.18 -3.36
CA LEU A 257 -15.77 13.03 -2.81
C LEU A 257 -15.48 14.14 -1.80
N THR A 258 -15.15 13.76 -0.57
CA THR A 258 -14.83 14.71 0.50
C THR A 258 -13.55 14.29 1.21
N TYR A 259 -12.63 15.24 1.38
CA TYR A 259 -11.39 15.10 2.13
C TYR A 259 -11.50 15.83 3.45
N ILE A 260 -11.15 15.15 4.53
CA ILE A 260 -11.07 15.73 5.86
C ILE A 260 -9.65 15.50 6.38
N ALA A 261 -8.98 16.59 6.72
CA ALA A 261 -7.71 16.55 7.42
C ALA A 261 -7.88 17.19 8.79
N PHE A 262 -7.26 16.63 9.83
CA PHE A 262 -7.29 17.22 11.16
C PHE A 262 -5.96 17.11 11.86
N ALA A 263 -5.60 18.15 12.62
CA ALA A 263 -4.39 18.15 13.44
C ALA A 263 -4.52 17.17 14.61
N SER A 264 -3.39 16.61 15.05
CA SER A 264 -3.33 15.73 16.23
C SER A 264 -4.01 16.34 17.46
N GLY A 265 -4.81 15.57 18.19
CA GLY A 265 -5.56 16.04 19.36
C GLY A 265 -6.92 16.66 19.04
N GLN A 266 -7.42 16.55 17.79
CA GLN A 266 -8.75 17.01 17.39
C GLN A 266 -9.76 15.85 17.21
N GLU A 267 -9.50 14.68 17.78
CA GLU A 267 -10.25 13.44 17.53
C GLU A 267 -11.73 13.55 17.94
N GLU A 268 -12.04 14.25 19.04
CA GLU A 268 -13.44 14.43 19.47
C GLU A 268 -14.22 15.35 18.51
N LYS A 269 -13.62 16.46 18.08
CA LYS A 269 -14.25 17.32 17.06
C LYS A 269 -14.40 16.60 15.73
N PHE A 270 -13.49 15.70 15.40
CA PHE A 270 -13.59 14.90 14.18
C PHE A 270 -14.78 13.95 14.23
N LYS A 271 -15.10 13.37 15.38
CA LYS A 271 -16.33 12.55 15.53
C LYS A 271 -17.59 13.37 15.24
N GLU A 272 -17.66 14.62 15.69
CA GLU A 272 -18.79 15.52 15.40
C GLU A 272 -18.93 15.74 13.89
N VAL A 273 -17.82 16.00 13.19
CA VAL A 273 -17.82 16.18 11.71
C VAL A 273 -18.15 14.86 10.98
N MET A 274 -17.74 13.72 11.52
CA MET A 274 -18.04 12.42 10.91
C MET A 274 -19.54 12.12 10.86
N GLU A 275 -20.31 12.53 11.88
CA GLU A 275 -21.74 12.28 11.95
C GLU A 275 -22.47 12.90 10.74
N GLU A 276 -21.97 14.04 10.23
CA GLU A 276 -22.52 14.75 9.06
C GLU A 276 -22.33 14.01 7.73
N HIS A 277 -21.44 13.02 7.66
CA HIS A 277 -21.08 12.29 6.43
C HIS A 277 -21.37 10.79 6.49
N SER A 278 -21.95 10.32 7.59
CA SER A 278 -21.99 8.90 7.96
C SER A 278 -23.01 8.04 7.21
N ASN A 279 -23.98 8.63 6.51
CA ASN A 279 -25.02 7.88 5.82
C ASN A 279 -24.68 7.65 4.32
N SER A 280 -24.35 6.40 3.97
CA SER A 280 -24.07 5.92 2.60
C SER A 280 -22.74 6.36 1.96
N SER A 281 -21.67 6.44 2.77
CA SER A 281 -20.31 6.72 2.29
C SER A 281 -19.33 5.58 2.59
N ILE A 282 -18.41 5.32 1.66
CA ILE A 282 -17.18 4.58 1.95
C ILE A 282 -16.25 5.54 2.69
N VAL A 283 -15.76 5.11 3.86
CA VAL A 283 -14.86 5.91 4.70
C VAL A 283 -13.48 5.30 4.70
N ILE A 284 -12.49 6.06 4.25
CA ILE A 284 -11.10 5.63 4.14
C ILE A 284 -10.26 6.48 5.09
N HIS A 285 -9.83 5.89 6.21
CA HIS A 285 -8.81 6.49 7.05
C HIS A 285 -7.44 6.15 6.48
N LEU A 286 -6.70 7.16 5.99
CA LEU A 286 -5.33 6.96 5.54
C LEU A 286 -4.42 6.67 6.72
N VAL A 287 -3.56 5.67 6.57
CA VAL A 287 -2.69 5.19 7.63
C VAL A 287 -1.24 5.15 7.15
N CYS A 288 -0.31 5.44 8.07
CA CYS A 288 1.12 5.40 7.81
C CYS A 288 1.71 4.06 8.31
N ASP A 289 1.17 2.95 7.80
CA ASP A 289 1.64 1.59 8.06
C ASP A 289 1.29 0.65 6.90
N GLU A 290 1.52 -0.65 7.09
CA GLU A 290 1.37 -1.68 6.06
C GLU A 290 -0.03 -1.76 5.43
N ARG A 291 -1.07 -1.29 6.12
CA ARG A 291 -2.43 -1.24 5.57
C ARG A 291 -2.55 -0.27 4.39
N HIS A 292 -1.60 0.65 4.20
CA HIS A 292 -1.53 1.49 3.01
C HIS A 292 -1.05 0.71 1.77
N LEU A 293 -0.36 -0.42 1.93
CA LEU A 293 0.25 -1.13 0.82
C LEU A 293 -0.74 -2.06 0.11
N PRO A 294 -0.60 -2.30 -1.21
CA PRO A 294 0.40 -1.71 -2.12
C PRO A 294 -0.14 -0.47 -2.86
N SER A 295 -0.87 0.42 -2.17
CA SER A 295 -1.39 1.65 -2.77
C SER A 295 -0.26 2.58 -3.22
N TYR A 296 -0.59 3.52 -4.11
CA TYR A 296 0.34 4.57 -4.52
C TYR A 296 0.97 5.29 -3.30
N PRO A 297 2.31 5.49 -3.26
CA PRO A 297 2.97 6.03 -2.09
C PRO A 297 2.47 7.41 -1.71
N PHE A 298 2.06 7.60 -0.45
CA PHE A 298 1.62 8.90 0.05
C PHE A 298 2.72 9.97 -0.07
N LEU A 299 4.01 9.58 -0.06
CA LEU A 299 5.14 10.47 -0.29
C LEU A 299 5.14 11.10 -1.69
N LEU A 300 4.48 10.47 -2.67
CA LEU A 300 4.31 11.02 -4.02
C LEU A 300 2.95 11.70 -4.20
N SER A 301 1.99 11.45 -3.32
CA SER A 301 0.68 12.13 -3.31
C SER A 301 0.72 13.46 -2.56
N PHE A 302 1.54 13.57 -1.52
CA PHE A 302 1.68 14.75 -0.69
C PHE A 302 2.91 15.57 -1.06
N THR A 303 2.88 16.86 -0.76
CA THR A 303 4.09 17.70 -0.77
C THR A 303 5.10 17.14 0.23
N PRO A 304 6.40 17.47 0.10
CA PRO A 304 7.41 17.00 1.05
C PRO A 304 7.08 17.34 2.52
N TYR A 305 6.55 18.54 2.76
CA TYR A 305 6.16 18.97 4.10
C TYR A 305 4.92 18.22 4.62
N ASN A 306 3.87 18.07 3.80
CA ASN A 306 2.68 17.33 4.19
C ASN A 306 2.98 15.84 4.42
N SER A 307 3.91 15.27 3.65
CA SER A 307 4.43 13.92 3.86
C SER A 307 5.06 13.75 5.24
N LEU A 308 5.83 14.74 5.69
CA LEU A 308 6.42 14.76 7.03
C LEU A 308 5.33 14.83 8.11
N LEU A 309 4.39 15.78 7.99
CA LEU A 309 3.30 15.94 8.96
C LEU A 309 2.49 14.66 9.14
N PHE A 310 2.07 14.04 8.02
CA PHE A 310 1.33 12.78 8.03
C PHE A 310 2.17 11.63 8.61
N SER A 311 3.44 11.50 8.20
CA SER A 311 4.33 10.44 8.70
C SER A 311 4.57 10.51 10.20
N MET A 312 4.59 11.73 10.76
CA MET A 312 4.78 11.98 12.19
C MET A 312 3.48 11.86 13.00
N GLY A 313 2.32 11.80 12.34
CA GLY A 313 1.01 11.80 12.99
C GLY A 313 0.60 13.18 13.52
N GLU A 314 1.18 14.26 12.97
CA GLU A 314 0.77 15.63 13.29
C GLU A 314 -0.55 16.01 12.60
N VAL A 315 -0.87 15.30 11.50
CA VAL A 315 -2.14 15.41 10.77
C VAL A 315 -2.62 14.01 10.42
N GLU A 316 -3.92 13.78 10.60
CA GLU A 316 -4.66 12.60 10.13
C GLU A 316 -5.55 12.97 8.95
N VAL A 317 -5.83 12.01 8.07
CA VAL A 317 -6.59 12.24 6.84
C VAL A 317 -7.63 11.15 6.66
N VAL A 318 -8.87 11.57 6.44
CA VAL A 318 -10.01 10.70 6.14
C VAL A 318 -10.65 11.14 4.84
N VAL A 319 -10.96 10.17 3.98
CA VAL A 319 -11.62 10.39 2.70
C VAL A 319 -13.00 9.73 2.74
N PHE A 320 -14.01 10.48 2.32
CA PHE A 320 -15.37 10.02 2.15
C PHE A 320 -15.72 9.94 0.67
N ILE A 321 -16.29 8.80 0.26
CA ILE A 321 -16.79 8.57 -1.08
C ILE A 321 -18.28 8.24 -0.98
N GLU A 322 -19.14 9.10 -1.52
CA GLU A 322 -20.59 8.88 -1.47
C GLU A 322 -21.00 7.80 -2.47
N MET A 323 -21.48 6.68 -1.95
CA MET A 323 -21.85 5.51 -2.75
C MET A 323 -22.98 5.84 -3.73
N ARG A 324 -23.96 6.66 -3.31
CA ARG A 324 -25.10 7.07 -4.14
C ARG A 324 -24.68 7.87 -5.37
N VAL A 325 -23.63 8.67 -5.25
CA VAL A 325 -23.10 9.44 -6.39
C VAL A 325 -22.44 8.51 -7.40
N VAL A 326 -21.63 7.55 -6.92
CA VAL A 326 -21.05 6.49 -7.77
C VAL A 326 -22.16 5.71 -8.48
N GLU A 327 -23.19 5.30 -7.74
CA GLU A 327 -24.32 4.55 -8.30
C GLU A 327 -25.09 5.35 -9.35
N SER A 328 -25.38 6.63 -9.08
CA SER A 328 -26.07 7.50 -10.03
C SER A 328 -25.28 7.63 -11.34
N MET A 329 -23.96 7.86 -11.25
CA MET A 329 -23.13 8.02 -12.45
C MET A 329 -23.09 6.75 -13.32
N ILE A 330 -23.12 5.56 -12.70
CA ILE A 330 -23.17 4.28 -13.44
C ILE A 330 -24.55 4.07 -14.06
N ARG A 331 -25.63 4.42 -13.34
CA ARG A 331 -27.01 4.35 -13.85
C ARG A 331 -27.25 5.30 -15.02
N ASP A 332 -26.65 6.49 -14.99
CA ASP A 332 -26.70 7.44 -16.10
C ASP A 332 -26.05 6.87 -17.38
N ALA A 333 -25.14 5.91 -17.26
CA ALA A 333 -24.54 5.18 -18.38
C ALA A 333 -25.37 3.94 -18.82
N GLY A 334 -26.54 3.71 -18.23
CA GLY A 334 -27.42 2.59 -18.57
C GLY A 334 -27.03 1.24 -17.96
N LEU A 335 -26.18 1.25 -16.93
CA LEU A 335 -25.75 0.06 -16.18
C LEU A 335 -26.33 0.08 -14.77
N PHE A 336 -26.36 -1.08 -14.11
CA PHE A 336 -26.96 -1.25 -12.79
C PHE A 336 -25.88 -1.56 -11.75
N PRO A 337 -25.51 -0.61 -10.89
CA PRO A 337 -24.53 -0.81 -9.84
C PRO A 337 -25.17 -1.40 -8.58
N ARG A 338 -24.40 -2.23 -7.87
CA ARG A 338 -24.73 -2.70 -6.53
C ARG A 338 -23.46 -2.87 -5.71
N PHE A 339 -23.39 -2.21 -4.57
CA PHE A 339 -22.37 -2.48 -3.57
C PHE A 339 -22.71 -3.76 -2.80
N LEU A 340 -21.72 -4.63 -2.65
CA LEU A 340 -21.83 -5.91 -1.95
C LEU A 340 -20.75 -5.97 -0.87
N LYS A 341 -21.06 -6.63 0.25
CA LYS A 341 -20.07 -7.00 1.27
C LYS A 341 -20.10 -8.51 1.45
N ASP A 342 -18.94 -9.12 1.63
CA ASP A 342 -18.84 -10.53 1.98
C ASP A 342 -18.94 -10.76 3.51
N GLU A 343 -18.84 -12.03 3.93
CA GLU A 343 -18.87 -12.45 5.34
C GLU A 343 -17.73 -11.83 6.17
N ASP A 344 -16.59 -11.53 5.54
CA ASP A 344 -15.43 -10.89 6.15
C ASP A 344 -15.55 -9.35 6.15
N GLY A 345 -16.60 -8.81 5.52
CA GLY A 345 -16.90 -7.39 5.41
C GLY A 345 -16.21 -6.67 4.26
N GLU A 346 -15.53 -7.39 3.34
CA GLU A 346 -14.82 -6.83 2.20
C GLU A 346 -15.82 -6.25 1.17
N LEU A 347 -15.64 -4.98 0.83
CA LEU A 347 -16.56 -4.27 -0.07
C LEU A 347 -16.25 -4.54 -1.55
N SER A 348 -17.27 -4.75 -2.36
CA SER A 348 -17.13 -4.77 -3.82
C SER A 348 -18.23 -3.98 -4.50
N LEU A 349 -17.95 -3.49 -5.70
CA LEU A 349 -18.92 -2.84 -6.57
C LEU A 349 -19.18 -3.77 -7.75
N GLN A 350 -20.41 -4.27 -7.84
CA GLN A 350 -20.87 -5.05 -8.97
C GLN A 350 -21.62 -4.15 -9.96
N ILE A 351 -21.30 -4.27 -11.24
CA ILE A 351 -21.90 -3.52 -12.35
C ILE A 351 -22.55 -4.53 -13.29
N MET A 352 -23.84 -4.35 -13.56
CA MET A 352 -24.69 -5.32 -14.27
C MET A 352 -25.35 -4.66 -15.48
N HIS A 353 -25.68 -5.45 -16.49
CA HIS A 353 -26.44 -4.99 -17.67
C HIS A 353 -27.95 -5.11 -17.48
N ASP A 354 -28.40 -5.84 -16.46
CA ASP A 354 -29.81 -6.09 -16.17
C ASP A 354 -30.03 -5.95 -14.66
N GLU A 355 -30.95 -5.08 -14.25
CA GLU A 355 -31.26 -4.85 -12.82
C GLU A 355 -31.86 -6.08 -12.14
N ASN A 356 -32.56 -6.92 -12.92
CA ASN A 356 -33.30 -8.07 -12.40
C ASN A 356 -32.46 -9.36 -12.43
N ASP A 357 -31.33 -9.37 -13.14
CA ASP A 357 -30.42 -10.51 -13.22
C ASP A 357 -29.00 -10.08 -12.85
N ILE A 358 -28.65 -10.31 -11.59
CA ILE A 358 -27.37 -9.87 -11.06
C ILE A 358 -26.16 -10.63 -11.64
N PHE A 359 -26.36 -11.72 -12.38
CA PHE A 359 -25.27 -12.51 -12.96
C PHE A 359 -25.03 -12.16 -14.43
N LYS A 360 -26.02 -11.58 -15.10
CA LYS A 360 -25.98 -11.32 -16.53
C LYS A 360 -25.05 -10.16 -16.87
N GLY A 361 -23.91 -10.49 -17.48
CA GLY A 361 -22.87 -9.52 -17.84
C GLY A 361 -22.26 -8.84 -16.63
N ALA A 362 -22.25 -9.50 -15.46
CA ALA A 362 -21.78 -8.90 -14.23
C ALA A 362 -20.25 -8.70 -14.25
N PHE A 363 -19.83 -7.46 -14.07
CA PHE A 363 -18.45 -7.07 -13.83
C PHE A 363 -18.31 -6.65 -12.36
N ARG A 364 -17.24 -7.08 -11.69
CA ARG A 364 -17.04 -6.77 -10.26
C ARG A 364 -15.70 -6.09 -10.03
N VAL A 365 -15.76 -4.97 -9.34
CA VAL A 365 -14.61 -4.21 -8.87
C VAL A 365 -14.38 -4.56 -7.40
N ASN A 366 -13.18 -5.03 -7.06
CA ASN A 366 -12.85 -5.40 -5.68
C ASN A 366 -12.53 -4.18 -4.81
N GLU A 367 -12.50 -4.38 -3.49
CA GLU A 367 -12.26 -3.33 -2.51
C GLU A 367 -10.93 -2.62 -2.79
N SER A 368 -9.86 -3.38 -3.00
CA SER A 368 -8.52 -2.83 -3.22
C SER A 368 -8.46 -1.83 -4.39
N TYR A 369 -9.29 -2.04 -5.42
CA TYR A 369 -9.37 -1.14 -6.56
C TYR A 369 -10.27 0.07 -6.28
N LEU A 370 -11.38 -0.12 -5.56
CA LEU A 370 -12.25 0.97 -5.10
C LEU A 370 -11.51 1.93 -4.16
N LEU A 371 -10.70 1.41 -3.24
CA LEU A 371 -9.95 2.20 -2.27
C LEU A 371 -8.99 3.20 -2.91
N ARG A 372 -8.61 3.01 -4.18
CA ARG A 372 -7.77 3.93 -4.94
C ARG A 372 -8.37 5.34 -5.04
N LEU A 373 -9.70 5.46 -5.03
CA LEU A 373 -10.39 6.75 -4.95
C LEU A 373 -9.88 7.58 -3.77
N GLY A 374 -9.68 6.95 -2.60
CA GLY A 374 -9.15 7.62 -1.41
C GLY A 374 -7.63 7.58 -1.28
N THR A 375 -7.00 6.43 -1.53
CA THR A 375 -5.55 6.27 -1.28
C THR A 375 -4.67 6.92 -2.35
N GLU A 376 -5.21 7.14 -3.56
CA GLU A 376 -4.50 7.78 -4.67
C GLU A 376 -5.11 9.14 -5.05
N PHE A 377 -6.19 9.55 -4.38
CA PHE A 377 -6.94 10.79 -4.60
C PHE A 377 -7.41 10.91 -6.05
N LEU A 378 -8.00 9.83 -6.58
CA LEU A 378 -8.55 9.82 -7.94
C LEU A 378 -9.88 10.54 -7.99
N SER A 379 -10.22 11.03 -9.17
CA SER A 379 -11.54 11.56 -9.44
C SER A 379 -12.58 10.43 -9.47
N VAL A 380 -13.70 10.64 -8.78
CA VAL A 380 -14.87 9.73 -8.80
C VAL A 380 -15.38 9.59 -10.23
N ARG A 381 -15.56 10.71 -10.94
CA ARG A 381 -15.99 10.68 -12.34
C ARG A 381 -15.02 9.90 -13.24
N SER A 382 -13.71 10.18 -13.14
CA SER A 382 -12.70 9.50 -13.95
C SER A 382 -12.69 7.99 -13.69
N PHE A 383 -12.83 7.59 -12.42
CA PHE A 383 -12.89 6.19 -12.01
C PHE A 383 -14.15 5.50 -12.53
N VAL A 384 -15.31 6.14 -12.39
CA VAL A 384 -16.60 5.57 -12.85
C VAL A 384 -16.60 5.38 -14.36
N ASN A 385 -16.15 6.37 -15.13
CA ASN A 385 -16.08 6.26 -16.59
C ASN A 385 -15.23 5.06 -17.02
N GLU A 386 -14.10 4.84 -16.35
CA GLU A 386 -13.27 3.67 -16.58
C GLU A 386 -14.02 2.36 -16.31
N GLN A 387 -14.73 2.26 -15.19
CA GLN A 387 -15.46 1.03 -14.85
C GLN A 387 -16.64 0.77 -15.79
N VAL A 388 -17.32 1.83 -16.23
CA VAL A 388 -18.39 1.75 -17.24
C VAL A 388 -17.82 1.24 -18.55
N ASP A 389 -16.73 1.82 -19.05
CA ASP A 389 -16.13 1.40 -20.32
C ASP A 389 -15.64 -0.04 -20.26
N ILE A 390 -15.05 -0.47 -19.14
CA ILE A 390 -14.69 -1.88 -18.94
C ILE A 390 -15.96 -2.74 -18.98
N ALA A 391 -16.97 -2.45 -18.14
CA ALA A 391 -18.18 -3.26 -18.02
C ALA A 391 -19.01 -3.34 -19.32
N SER A 392 -19.05 -2.25 -20.10
CA SER A 392 -19.72 -2.20 -21.40
C SER A 392 -18.99 -2.99 -22.47
N ASN A 393 -17.66 -2.98 -22.46
CA ASN A 393 -16.85 -3.70 -23.44
C ASN A 393 -16.49 -5.13 -23.01
N PHE A 394 -16.79 -5.51 -21.76
CA PHE A 394 -16.58 -6.87 -21.25
C PHE A 394 -17.62 -7.84 -21.81
N SER A 395 -17.59 -8.10 -23.11
CA SER A 395 -18.19 -9.30 -23.68
C SER A 395 -17.12 -10.39 -23.60
N LEU A 396 -17.25 -11.29 -22.62
CA LEU A 396 -16.56 -12.57 -22.71
C LEU A 396 -17.15 -13.27 -23.95
N GLU A 397 -16.45 -13.17 -25.08
CA GLU A 397 -16.81 -13.90 -26.30
C GLU A 397 -17.05 -15.38 -25.95
N GLY A 398 -18.32 -15.77 -25.89
CA GLY A 398 -18.81 -17.11 -26.21
C GLY A 398 -18.18 -18.30 -25.48
N LYS A 399 -17.65 -18.13 -24.27
CA LYS A 399 -17.50 -19.26 -23.35
C LYS A 399 -18.31 -18.94 -22.13
N ASP A 400 -19.36 -19.71 -21.93
CA ASP A 400 -19.93 -19.94 -20.62
C ASP A 400 -18.75 -20.07 -19.66
N VAL A 401 -18.49 -19.02 -18.88
CA VAL A 401 -17.87 -19.21 -17.59
C VAL A 401 -18.91 -20.06 -16.90
N VAL A 402 -18.66 -21.38 -16.91
CA VAL A 402 -19.32 -22.27 -15.99
C VAL A 402 -18.89 -21.71 -14.64
N ILE A 403 -19.69 -20.79 -14.11
CA ILE A 403 -19.76 -20.55 -12.69
C ILE A 403 -19.96 -21.95 -12.17
N ASP A 404 -18.93 -22.48 -11.51
CA ASP A 404 -18.99 -23.80 -10.92
C ASP A 404 -20.34 -23.90 -10.21
N LYS A 405 -21.09 -24.96 -10.48
CA LYS A 405 -22.43 -25.11 -9.91
C LYS A 405 -22.38 -24.98 -8.38
N GLY A 406 -21.25 -25.34 -7.76
CA GLY A 406 -20.98 -25.11 -6.35
C GLY A 406 -20.85 -23.64 -5.92
N THR A 407 -20.32 -22.75 -6.78
CA THR A 407 -20.28 -21.29 -6.54
C THR A 407 -21.64 -20.65 -6.77
N SER A 408 -22.40 -21.12 -7.79
CA SER A 408 -23.77 -20.63 -8.06
C SER A 408 -24.79 -21.05 -7.00
N GLU A 409 -24.68 -22.26 -6.44
CA GLU A 409 -25.56 -22.71 -5.34
C GLU A 409 -25.25 -22.01 -4.02
N LYS A 410 -23.97 -21.83 -3.67
CA LYS A 410 -23.57 -21.02 -2.51
C LYS A 410 -23.93 -19.53 -2.66
N MET A 411 -23.82 -18.97 -3.86
CA MET A 411 -24.26 -17.59 -4.14
C MET A 411 -25.78 -17.42 -4.09
N LYS A 412 -26.58 -18.45 -4.41
CA LYS A 412 -28.04 -18.41 -4.28
C LYS A 412 -28.48 -18.47 -2.81
N GLU A 413 -27.86 -19.33 -2.00
CA GLU A 413 -28.08 -19.32 -0.54
C GLU A 413 -27.65 -17.99 0.12
N TRP A 414 -26.63 -17.32 -0.42
CA TRP A 414 -26.15 -16.01 0.04
C TRP A 414 -27.11 -14.83 -0.22
N LEU A 415 -27.81 -14.82 -1.36
CA LEU A 415 -28.67 -13.70 -1.76
C LEU A 415 -30.05 -13.70 -1.10
N GLU A 416 -30.46 -14.82 -0.52
CA GLU A 416 -31.71 -14.92 0.25
C GLU A 416 -31.59 -14.29 1.65
N VAL A 417 -30.39 -13.90 2.10
CA VAL A 417 -30.16 -13.49 3.49
C VAL A 417 -30.14 -11.98 3.75
N GLU A 418 -29.70 -11.09 2.84
CA GLU A 418 -29.74 -9.64 3.12
C GLU A 418 -29.99 -8.75 1.89
N SER A 419 -31.26 -8.47 1.61
CA SER A 419 -31.67 -7.19 1.02
C SER A 419 -31.74 -6.14 2.14
N ILE A 420 -30.69 -5.35 2.29
CA ILE A 420 -30.69 -4.21 3.22
C ILE A 420 -31.64 -3.13 2.67
N ASN A 421 -32.63 -2.76 3.49
CA ASN A 421 -33.46 -1.55 3.33
C ASN A 421 -32.68 -0.28 3.68
#